data_AF-A0AAX4P0B7-F1
#
_entry.id   AF-A0AAX4P0B7-F1
#
_cell.length_a   1.000
_cell.length_b   1.000
_cell.length_c   1.000
_cell.angle_alpha   90.00
_cell.angle_beta   90.00
_cell.angle_gamma   90.00
#
_symmetry.space_group_name_H-M   'P 1'
#
loop_
_entity.id
_entity.type
_entity.pdbx_description
1 polymer ?
#
loop_
_entity_poly.entity_id
_entity_poly.type
_entity_poly.pdbx_seq_one_letter_code
_entity_poly.pdbx_strand_id
1 'polypeptide(L)'
;MFSELLSGLGSSPERAKELLAGLTLGCTCYAAFYAYVSRRVLESKRRAWVPTCLAATVSTAVGALVGADILRNHWSSGTLETLFVPRWSPDVWITETRATKFLCVNFLSFLIVDVGLGVFQYAKHFHVLEGWVHHAVYAGFLAKIYLQGMSSVFAPFTVEELPTLILGLGTIDPRLRTDNGFGLTFFLTRILWHFFGVYNACTAPAGHPIRKEAWFGVVSFALHLHWFAKWIRKYLLGKPKKDQ
;
A
#
# COMPACT_ATOMS: atom_id res chain seq x y z
N MET A 1 20.19 11.30 23.18
CA MET A 1 19.63 10.00 22.72
C MET A 1 18.45 10.14 21.74
N PHE A 2 17.23 10.56 22.14
CA PHE A 2 16.08 10.62 21.20
C PHE A 2 16.29 11.65 20.07
N SER A 3 16.79 12.85 20.38
CA SER A 3 17.10 13.87 19.37
C SER A 3 18.24 13.46 18.43
N GLU A 4 19.22 12.68 18.92
CA GLU A 4 20.33 12.17 18.10
C GLU A 4 19.86 11.05 17.18
N LEU A 5 18.95 10.18 17.66
CA LEU A 5 18.31 9.15 16.84
C LEU A 5 17.47 9.79 15.72
N LEU A 6 16.69 10.83 16.03
CA LEU A 6 15.94 11.58 15.02
C LEU A 6 16.85 12.28 14.03
N SER A 7 17.94 12.88 14.51
CA SER A 7 18.95 13.52 13.65
C SER A 7 19.62 12.51 12.72
N GLY A 8 19.96 11.31 13.21
CA GLY A 8 20.51 10.21 12.39
C GLY A 8 19.54 9.67 11.34
N LEU A 9 18.23 9.83 11.56
CA LEU A 9 17.18 9.53 10.57
C LEU A 9 16.87 10.70 9.62
N GLY A 10 17.51 11.86 9.80
CA GLY A 10 17.21 13.09 9.05
C GLY A 10 15.86 13.72 9.40
N SER A 11 15.32 13.45 10.59
CA SER A 11 14.01 13.91 11.06
C SER A 11 14.12 15.09 12.02
N SER A 12 13.05 15.90 12.08
CA SER A 12 12.88 16.92 13.12
C SER A 12 12.01 16.39 14.28
N PRO A 13 12.15 16.95 15.50
CA PRO A 13 11.23 16.67 16.61
C PRO A 13 9.76 16.97 16.27
N GLU A 14 9.51 18.00 15.45
CA GLU A 14 8.14 18.37 15.06
C GLU A 14 7.49 17.34 14.13
N ARG A 15 8.25 16.76 13.19
CA ARG A 15 7.75 15.64 12.37
C ARG A 15 7.44 14.42 13.22
N ALA A 16 8.27 14.12 14.22
CA ALA A 16 8.03 13.01 15.13
C ALA A 16 6.74 13.22 15.96
N LYS A 17 6.51 14.44 16.46
CA LYS A 17 5.25 14.79 17.15
C LYS A 17 4.04 14.71 16.22
N GLU A 18 4.16 15.22 14.98
CA GLU A 18 3.12 15.14 13.95
C GLU A 18 2.74 13.68 13.68
N LEU A 19 3.74 12.81 13.50
CA LEU A 19 3.55 11.38 13.30
C LEU A 19 2.84 10.74 14.49
N LEU A 20 3.31 10.98 15.72
CA LEU A 20 2.72 10.40 16.93
C LEU A 20 1.27 10.83 17.14
N ALA A 21 0.96 12.11 16.93
CA ALA A 21 -0.41 12.62 17.00
C ALA A 21 -1.30 11.96 15.94
N GLY A 22 -0.82 11.88 14.70
CA GLY A 22 -1.51 11.23 13.59
C GLY A 22 -1.77 9.74 13.85
N LEU A 23 -0.78 9.01 14.36
CA LEU A 23 -0.90 7.60 14.73
C LEU A 23 -1.87 7.39 15.89
N THR A 24 -1.84 8.27 16.90
CA THR A 24 -2.77 8.18 18.03
C THR A 24 -4.22 8.29 17.54
N LEU A 25 -4.50 9.30 16.71
CA LEU A 25 -5.82 9.48 16.12
C LEU A 25 -6.20 8.32 15.20
N GLY A 26 -5.33 7.97 14.26
CA GLY A 26 -5.58 6.91 13.28
C GLY A 26 -5.82 5.55 13.94
N CYS A 27 -4.96 5.13 14.87
CA CYS A 27 -5.13 3.89 15.61
C CYS A 27 -6.43 3.88 16.41
N THR A 28 -6.79 5.01 17.04
CA THR A 28 -8.07 5.15 17.76
C THR A 28 -9.25 4.96 16.82
N CYS A 29 -9.23 5.59 15.64
CA CYS A 29 -10.28 5.45 14.63
C CYS A 29 -10.42 4.00 14.13
N TYR A 30 -9.31 3.33 13.79
CA TYR A 30 -9.35 1.92 13.36
C TYR A 30 -9.85 0.98 14.47
N ALA A 31 -9.37 1.15 15.70
CA ALA A 31 -9.80 0.35 16.84
C ALA A 31 -11.29 0.55 17.15
N ALA A 32 -11.77 1.80 17.15
CA ALA A 32 -13.18 2.12 17.36
C ALA A 32 -14.07 1.55 16.26
N PHE A 33 -13.66 1.70 14.99
CA PHE A 33 -14.38 1.13 13.85
C PHE A 33 -14.44 -0.41 13.95
N TYR A 34 -13.33 -1.06 14.23
CA TYR A 34 -13.29 -2.51 14.42
C TYR A 34 -14.18 -2.95 15.59
N ALA A 35 -14.12 -2.27 16.73
CA ALA A 35 -14.94 -2.57 17.90
C ALA A 35 -16.44 -2.42 17.61
N TYR A 36 -16.83 -1.49 16.75
CA TYR A 36 -18.22 -1.33 16.32
C TYR A 36 -18.67 -2.45 15.36
N VAL A 37 -17.90 -2.69 14.29
CA VAL A 37 -18.28 -3.62 13.21
C VAL A 37 -18.14 -5.08 13.64
N SER A 38 -17.15 -5.42 14.47
CA SER A 38 -16.91 -6.78 14.94
C SER A 38 -18.07 -7.38 15.74
N ARG A 39 -18.96 -6.54 16.28
CA ARG A 39 -20.21 -6.97 16.94
C ARG A 39 -21.23 -7.56 15.96
N ARG A 40 -21.13 -7.24 14.67
CA ARG A 40 -22.02 -7.71 13.61
C ARG A 40 -21.39 -8.82 12.76
N VAL A 41 -20.07 -8.85 12.66
CA VAL A 41 -19.32 -9.87 11.93
C VAL A 41 -18.80 -10.92 12.92
N LEU A 42 -19.55 -12.00 13.12
CA LEU A 42 -19.24 -13.00 14.16
C LEU A 42 -18.14 -13.99 13.75
N GLU A 43 -17.97 -14.24 12.46
CA GLU A 43 -16.95 -15.16 11.96
C GLU A 43 -15.55 -14.51 12.02
N SER A 44 -14.63 -15.14 12.78
CA SER A 44 -13.25 -14.65 12.95
C SER A 44 -12.52 -14.39 11.62
N LYS A 45 -12.71 -15.25 10.62
CA LYS A 45 -12.09 -15.12 9.31
C LYS A 45 -12.55 -13.84 8.61
N ARG A 46 -13.84 -13.52 8.67
CA ARG A 46 -14.40 -12.30 8.07
C ARG A 46 -14.01 -11.06 8.84
N ARG A 47 -13.94 -11.14 10.18
CA ARG A 47 -13.47 -10.03 11.02
C ARG A 47 -12.06 -9.57 10.67
N ALA A 48 -11.15 -10.50 10.36
CA ALA A 48 -9.78 -10.16 9.96
C ALA A 48 -9.72 -9.21 8.75
N TRP A 49 -10.74 -9.22 7.89
CA TRP A 49 -10.81 -8.35 6.72
C TRP A 49 -11.45 -6.98 6.98
N VAL A 50 -12.08 -6.76 8.14
CA VAL A 50 -12.75 -5.50 8.47
C VAL A 50 -11.77 -4.30 8.48
N PRO A 51 -10.65 -4.33 9.21
CA PRO A 51 -9.71 -3.19 9.20
C PRO A 51 -9.04 -3.04 7.83
N THR A 52 -8.72 -4.16 7.17
CA THR A 52 -8.17 -4.18 5.80
C THR A 52 -9.11 -3.49 4.81
N CYS A 53 -10.42 -3.78 4.82
CA CYS A 53 -11.39 -3.15 3.93
C CYS A 53 -11.51 -1.64 4.17
N LEU A 54 -11.48 -1.19 5.43
CA LEU A 54 -11.48 0.25 5.74
C LEU A 54 -10.22 0.91 5.18
N ALA A 55 -9.05 0.33 5.45
CA ALA A 55 -7.78 0.86 4.97
C ALA A 55 -7.71 0.90 3.44
N ALA A 56 -8.14 -0.17 2.78
CA ALA A 56 -8.16 -0.27 1.33
C ALA A 56 -9.15 0.72 0.69
N THR A 57 -10.31 0.96 1.32
CA THR A 57 -11.28 1.98 0.88
C THR A 57 -10.65 3.37 0.91
N VAL A 58 -10.07 3.77 2.04
CA VAL A 58 -9.44 5.10 2.20
C VAL A 58 -8.26 5.25 1.25
N SER A 59 -7.39 4.23 1.19
CA SER A 59 -6.17 4.21 0.36
C SER A 59 -6.49 4.29 -1.13
N THR A 60 -7.53 3.58 -1.58
CA THR A 60 -8.01 3.62 -2.97
C THR A 60 -8.59 5.00 -3.30
N ALA A 61 -9.49 5.51 -2.46
CA ALA A 61 -10.21 6.75 -2.73
C ALA A 61 -9.26 7.97 -2.76
N VAL A 62 -8.43 8.12 -1.72
CA VAL A 62 -7.50 9.25 -1.63
C VAL A 62 -6.28 9.03 -2.55
N GLY A 63 -5.83 7.78 -2.71
CA GLY A 63 -4.77 7.43 -3.67
C GLY A 63 -5.16 7.72 -5.12
N ALA A 64 -6.42 7.52 -5.50
CA ALA A 64 -6.92 7.90 -6.82
C ALA A 64 -6.82 9.41 -7.07
N LEU A 65 -7.00 10.25 -6.04
CA LEU A 65 -6.81 11.70 -6.16
C LEU A 65 -5.32 12.04 -6.41
N VAL A 66 -4.41 11.38 -5.70
CA VAL A 66 -2.95 11.52 -5.91
C VAL A 66 -2.57 11.02 -7.31
N GLY A 67 -3.10 9.87 -7.74
CA GLY A 67 -2.87 9.35 -9.09
C GLY A 67 -3.39 10.28 -10.18
N ALA A 68 -4.57 10.89 -9.98
CA ALA A 68 -5.12 11.88 -10.90
C ALA A 68 -4.27 13.15 -10.97
N ASP A 69 -3.73 13.62 -9.85
CA ASP A 69 -2.79 14.74 -9.80
C ASP A 69 -1.51 14.43 -10.58
N ILE A 70 -0.95 13.24 -10.39
CA ILE A 70 0.23 12.78 -11.16
C ILE A 70 -0.07 12.77 -12.66
N LEU A 71 -1.21 12.19 -13.07
CA LEU A 71 -1.61 12.11 -14.47
C LEU A 71 -1.83 13.49 -15.12
N ARG A 72 -2.23 14.50 -14.34
CA ARG A 72 -2.52 15.85 -14.83
C ARG A 72 -1.29 16.74 -14.85
N ASN A 73 -0.50 16.69 -13.78
CA ASN A 73 0.50 17.72 -13.49
C ASN A 73 1.93 17.21 -13.56
N HIS A 74 2.14 15.89 -13.47
CA HIS A 74 3.46 15.29 -13.40
C HIS A 74 3.71 14.25 -14.48
N TRP A 75 2.74 14.01 -15.35
CA TRP A 75 2.84 13.04 -16.42
C TRP A 75 3.27 13.69 -17.72
N SER A 76 4.27 13.11 -18.36
CA SER A 76 4.66 13.44 -19.73
C SER A 76 4.78 12.18 -20.57
N SER A 77 4.46 12.31 -21.87
CA SER A 77 4.70 11.25 -22.84
C SER A 77 6.21 11.08 -23.02
N GLY A 78 6.78 10.10 -22.32
CA GLY A 78 8.14 9.66 -22.56
C GLY A 78 8.19 8.69 -23.74
N THR A 79 9.19 8.86 -24.58
CA THR A 79 9.60 7.85 -25.57
C THR A 79 10.97 7.31 -25.15
N LEU A 80 11.07 5.99 -25.04
CA LEU A 80 12.28 5.28 -25.46
C LEU A 80 12.14 5.09 -26.98
N GLU A 81 13.24 4.98 -27.71
CA GLU A 81 13.32 5.02 -29.19
C GLU A 81 12.24 4.20 -29.94
N THR A 82 11.61 3.21 -29.31
CA THR A 82 10.50 2.41 -29.84
C THR A 82 9.32 2.13 -28.89
N LEU A 83 9.34 2.61 -27.63
CA LEU A 83 8.36 2.26 -26.58
C LEU A 83 7.83 3.50 -25.85
N PHE A 84 6.51 3.59 -25.72
CA PHE A 84 5.86 4.59 -24.87
C PHE A 84 6.07 4.20 -23.40
N VAL A 85 6.95 4.93 -22.72
CA VAL A 85 7.15 4.78 -21.28
C VAL A 85 6.86 6.11 -20.62
N PRO A 86 5.73 6.23 -19.88
CA PRO A 86 5.38 7.42 -19.15
C PRO A 86 6.51 7.93 -18.27
N ARG A 87 6.76 9.24 -18.32
CA ARG A 87 7.70 9.91 -17.42
C ARG A 87 6.96 10.72 -16.38
N TRP A 88 7.24 10.42 -15.13
CA TRP A 88 6.77 11.21 -13.98
C TRP A 88 7.81 12.29 -13.69
N SER A 89 7.36 13.51 -13.41
CA SER A 89 8.25 14.54 -12.86
C SER A 89 8.89 14.01 -11.57
N PRO A 90 10.22 14.13 -11.38
CA PRO A 90 10.89 13.75 -10.14
C PRO A 90 10.28 14.43 -8.90
N ASP A 91 9.65 15.59 -9.06
CA ASP A 91 9.03 16.37 -7.99
C ASP A 91 7.90 15.60 -7.27
N VAL A 92 7.26 14.63 -7.95
CA VAL A 92 6.23 13.75 -7.33
C VAL A 92 6.76 13.10 -6.07
N TRP A 93 8.03 12.70 -6.07
CA TRP A 93 8.62 11.91 -4.98
C TRP A 93 9.05 12.73 -3.76
N ILE A 94 9.10 14.06 -3.88
CA ILE A 94 9.58 14.97 -2.82
C ILE A 94 8.55 16.04 -2.43
N THR A 95 7.50 16.21 -3.22
CA THR A 95 6.42 17.17 -2.93
C THR A 95 5.43 16.56 -1.95
N GLU A 96 5.65 16.78 -0.64
CA GLU A 96 4.70 16.38 0.38
C GLU A 96 3.46 17.29 0.39
N THR A 97 2.30 16.68 0.22
CA THR A 97 1.00 17.33 0.47
C THR A 97 0.32 16.75 1.71
N ARG A 98 -0.71 17.45 2.21
CA ARG A 98 -1.55 16.93 3.31
C ARG A 98 -2.13 15.55 2.98
N ALA A 99 -2.49 15.31 1.72
CA ALA A 99 -3.01 14.01 1.27
C ALA A 99 -1.94 12.91 1.34
N THR A 100 -0.71 13.19 0.90
CA THR A 100 0.39 12.20 0.95
C THR A 100 0.76 11.83 2.38
N LYS A 101 0.81 12.82 3.29
CA LYS A 101 1.03 12.59 4.71
C LYS A 101 -0.10 11.78 5.34
N PHE A 102 -1.35 12.17 5.06
CA PHE A 102 -2.54 11.46 5.54
C PHE A 102 -2.54 10.00 5.11
N LEU A 103 -2.26 9.70 3.84
CA LEU A 103 -2.20 8.34 3.31
C LEU A 103 -1.14 7.50 4.03
N CYS A 104 0.05 8.05 4.23
CA CYS A 104 1.15 7.39 4.94
C CYS A 104 0.77 7.06 6.40
N VAL A 105 0.23 8.04 7.13
CA VAL A 105 -0.17 7.86 8.54
C VAL A 105 -1.38 6.93 8.66
N ASN A 106 -2.36 7.05 7.76
CA ASN A 106 -3.55 6.18 7.74
C ASN A 106 -3.16 4.72 7.55
N PHE A 107 -2.31 4.44 6.56
CA PHE A 107 -1.87 3.07 6.28
C PHE A 107 -0.99 2.54 7.41
N LEU A 108 -0.07 3.35 7.95
CA LEU A 108 0.74 2.95 9.12
C LEU A 108 -0.12 2.66 10.36
N SER A 109 -1.15 3.46 10.61
CA SER A 109 -2.12 3.24 11.71
C SER A 109 -2.87 1.93 11.52
N PHE A 110 -3.32 1.64 10.29
CA PHE A 110 -3.91 0.36 9.94
C PHE A 110 -2.97 -0.80 10.26
N LEU A 111 -1.70 -0.75 9.83
CA LEU A 111 -0.74 -1.82 10.06
C LEU A 111 -0.55 -2.12 11.55
N ILE A 112 -0.42 -1.08 12.37
CA ILE A 112 -0.25 -1.21 13.82
C ILE A 112 -1.48 -1.87 14.46
N VAL A 113 -2.68 -1.37 14.11
CA VAL A 113 -3.92 -1.92 14.68
C VAL A 113 -4.18 -3.34 14.18
N ASP A 114 -3.95 -3.62 12.90
CA ASP A 114 -4.20 -4.95 12.33
C ASP A 114 -3.23 -6.00 12.88
N VAL A 115 -1.96 -5.65 13.14
CA VAL A 115 -1.02 -6.51 13.85
C VAL A 115 -1.48 -6.75 15.29
N GLY A 116 -1.88 -5.70 16.02
CA GLY A 116 -2.39 -5.84 17.38
C GLY A 116 -3.61 -6.75 17.45
N LEU A 117 -4.62 -6.50 16.61
CA LEU A 117 -5.80 -7.34 16.48
C LEU A 117 -5.44 -8.76 15.99
N GLY A 118 -4.48 -8.88 15.07
CA GLY A 118 -3.94 -10.15 14.58
C GLY A 118 -3.44 -11.02 15.73
N VAL A 119 -2.67 -10.46 16.67
CA VAL A 119 -2.20 -11.18 17.85
C VAL A 119 -3.36 -11.63 18.74
N PHE A 120 -4.35 -10.76 19.00
CA PHE A 120 -5.36 -11.01 20.04
C PHE A 120 -6.67 -11.66 19.55
N GLN A 121 -7.02 -11.53 18.27
CA GLN A 121 -8.39 -11.83 17.78
C GLN A 121 -8.40 -12.84 16.62
N TYR A 122 -7.38 -12.87 15.77
CA TYR A 122 -7.39 -13.68 14.54
C TYR A 122 -6.02 -14.17 14.07
N ALA A 123 -5.11 -14.51 15.00
CA ALA A 123 -3.73 -14.91 14.69
C ALA A 123 -3.63 -16.02 13.64
N LYS A 124 -4.56 -16.99 13.67
CA LYS A 124 -4.63 -18.10 12.69
C LYS A 124 -4.93 -17.67 11.26
N HIS A 125 -5.46 -16.47 11.04
CA HIS A 125 -5.79 -15.91 9.73
C HIS A 125 -4.74 -14.90 9.25
N PHE A 126 -3.72 -14.63 10.07
CA PHE A 126 -2.64 -13.71 9.76
C PHE A 126 -1.45 -14.50 9.21
N HIS A 127 -1.37 -14.62 7.88
CA HIS A 127 -0.34 -15.42 7.21
C HIS A 127 1.06 -14.82 7.40
N VAL A 128 2.10 -15.66 7.34
CA VAL A 128 3.49 -15.25 7.63
C VAL A 128 3.99 -14.18 6.65
N LEU A 129 3.87 -14.43 5.35
CA LEU A 129 4.38 -13.52 4.35
C LEU A 129 3.40 -12.37 4.10
N GLU A 130 2.13 -12.67 3.87
CA GLU A 130 1.10 -11.69 3.54
C GLU A 130 0.66 -10.83 4.74
N GLY A 131 0.81 -11.36 5.95
CA GLY A 131 0.49 -10.68 7.20
C GLY A 131 1.77 -10.20 7.90
N TRP A 132 2.40 -11.06 8.71
CA TRP A 132 3.43 -10.65 9.68
C TRP A 132 4.61 -9.91 9.06
N VAL A 133 5.27 -10.51 8.06
CA VAL A 133 6.47 -9.94 7.44
C VAL A 133 6.12 -8.68 6.65
N HIS A 134 5.08 -8.75 5.82
CA HIS A 134 4.64 -7.59 5.02
C HIS A 134 4.29 -6.39 5.92
N HIS A 135 3.52 -6.60 6.98
CA HIS A 135 3.10 -5.51 7.86
C HIS A 135 4.29 -4.89 8.61
N ALA A 136 5.21 -5.71 9.13
CA ALA A 136 6.39 -5.21 9.82
C ALA A 136 7.30 -4.38 8.89
N VAL A 137 7.56 -4.90 7.67
CA VAL A 137 8.41 -4.24 6.68
C VAL A 137 7.79 -2.93 6.20
N TYR A 138 6.49 -2.91 5.88
CA TYR A 138 5.80 -1.67 5.52
C TYR A 138 5.79 -0.69 6.68
N ALA A 139 5.49 -1.13 7.91
CA ALA A 139 5.42 -0.22 9.07
C ALA A 139 6.75 0.50 9.31
N GLY A 140 7.87 -0.22 9.26
CA GLY A 140 9.20 0.37 9.37
C GLY A 140 9.53 1.32 8.21
N PHE A 141 9.22 0.93 6.98
CA PHE A 141 9.45 1.77 5.80
C PHE A 141 8.63 3.07 5.83
N LEU A 142 7.32 2.97 6.12
CA LEU A 142 6.40 4.11 6.22
C LEU A 142 6.83 5.09 7.33
N ALA A 143 7.19 4.58 8.50
CA ALA A 143 7.70 5.42 9.59
C ALA A 143 8.98 6.15 9.16
N LYS A 144 9.93 5.44 8.53
CA LYS A 144 11.17 6.02 8.01
C LYS A 144 10.89 7.15 6.99
N ILE A 145 10.16 6.87 5.91
CA ILE A 145 9.92 7.87 4.86
C ILE A 145 9.12 9.06 5.37
N TYR A 146 8.20 8.87 6.32
CA TYR A 146 7.46 9.98 6.92
C TYR A 146 8.39 10.91 7.72
N LEU A 147 9.25 10.32 8.56
CA LEU A 147 10.21 11.07 9.37
C LEU A 147 11.24 11.83 8.50
N GLN A 148 11.56 11.28 7.32
CA GLN A 148 12.43 11.92 6.32
C GLN A 148 11.73 12.97 5.45
N GLY A 149 10.42 13.16 5.60
CA GLY A 149 9.65 14.06 4.75
C GLY A 149 9.49 13.59 3.31
N MET A 150 9.33 12.28 3.15
CA MET A 150 9.19 11.59 1.88
C MET A 150 7.87 10.81 1.84
N SER A 151 6.79 11.29 2.49
CA SER A 151 5.49 10.58 2.48
C SER A 151 4.90 10.44 1.07
N SER A 152 5.29 11.32 0.15
CA SER A 152 4.92 11.28 -1.26
C SER A 152 5.56 10.12 -2.04
N VAL A 153 6.52 9.40 -1.46
CA VAL A 153 7.06 8.16 -2.05
C VAL A 153 6.04 7.03 -2.02
N PHE A 154 5.25 6.93 -0.95
CA PHE A 154 4.27 5.87 -0.77
C PHE A 154 2.90 6.21 -1.37
N ALA A 155 2.48 7.47 -1.26
CA ALA A 155 1.13 7.92 -1.62
C ALA A 155 0.67 7.54 -3.05
N PRO A 156 1.51 7.60 -4.11
CA PRO A 156 1.10 7.21 -5.45
C PRO A 156 0.64 5.75 -5.54
N PHE A 157 1.22 4.87 -4.71
CA PHE A 157 0.97 3.44 -4.74
C PHE A 157 -0.24 3.03 -3.90
N THR A 158 -0.89 3.91 -3.14
CA THR A 158 -2.03 3.52 -2.28
C THR A 158 -3.30 3.21 -3.07
N VAL A 159 -3.39 3.65 -4.32
CA VAL A 159 -4.47 3.27 -5.25
C VAL A 159 -4.46 1.76 -5.56
N GLU A 160 -3.32 1.10 -5.32
CA GLU A 160 -3.12 -0.34 -5.50
C GLU A 160 -3.85 -1.22 -4.48
N GLU A 161 -4.51 -0.60 -3.51
CA GLU A 161 -5.37 -1.31 -2.57
C GLU A 161 -6.76 -1.64 -3.14
N LEU A 162 -7.11 -1.15 -4.34
CA LEU A 162 -8.36 -1.48 -5.01
C LEU A 162 -8.61 -3.01 -5.16
N PRO A 163 -7.66 -3.82 -5.66
CA PRO A 163 -7.82 -5.27 -5.68
C PRO A 163 -7.99 -5.85 -4.27
N THR A 164 -7.28 -5.35 -3.26
CA THR A 164 -7.46 -5.78 -1.85
C THR A 164 -8.87 -5.50 -1.36
N LEU A 165 -9.43 -4.32 -1.68
CA LEU A 165 -10.79 -3.96 -1.33
C LEU A 165 -11.80 -4.94 -1.93
N ILE A 166 -11.66 -5.25 -3.22
CA ILE A 166 -12.54 -6.22 -3.90
C ILE A 166 -12.44 -7.61 -3.27
N LEU A 167 -11.22 -8.06 -2.95
CA LEU A 167 -10.99 -9.35 -2.29
C LEU A 167 -11.59 -9.37 -0.88
N GLY A 168 -11.39 -8.31 -0.11
CA GLY A 168 -11.85 -8.19 1.26
C GLY A 168 -13.38 -8.12 1.35
N LEU A 169 -14.02 -7.31 0.51
CA LEU A 169 -15.47 -7.26 0.42
C LEU A 169 -16.06 -8.63 0.07
N GLY A 170 -15.49 -9.32 -0.92
CA GLY A 170 -15.90 -10.68 -1.28
C GLY A 170 -15.62 -11.73 -0.19
N THR A 171 -14.69 -11.46 0.73
CA THR A 171 -14.42 -12.34 1.87
C THR A 171 -15.40 -12.11 3.01
N ILE A 172 -15.79 -10.85 3.27
CA ILE A 172 -16.79 -10.50 4.28
C ILE A 172 -18.20 -10.92 3.82
N ASP A 173 -18.55 -10.62 2.57
CA ASP A 173 -19.80 -10.99 1.94
C ASP A 173 -19.54 -11.70 0.60
N PRO A 174 -19.72 -13.04 0.54
CA PRO A 174 -19.51 -13.81 -0.67
C PRO A 174 -20.30 -13.32 -1.90
N ARG A 175 -21.41 -12.61 -1.71
CA ARG A 175 -22.20 -12.03 -2.82
C ARG A 175 -21.46 -10.93 -3.57
N LEU A 176 -20.46 -10.31 -2.92
CA LEU A 176 -19.61 -9.27 -3.51
C LEU A 176 -18.34 -9.84 -4.16
N ARG A 177 -18.15 -11.16 -4.13
CA ARG A 177 -16.93 -11.79 -4.66
C ARG A 177 -16.90 -11.71 -6.19
N THR A 178 -15.85 -11.10 -6.73
CA THR A 178 -15.54 -11.13 -8.17
C THR A 178 -14.06 -11.46 -8.41
N ASP A 179 -13.79 -12.64 -8.95
CA ASP A 179 -12.44 -13.09 -9.28
C ASP A 179 -11.85 -12.30 -10.46
N ASN A 180 -12.67 -12.01 -11.47
CA ASN A 180 -12.28 -11.23 -12.65
C ASN A 180 -12.09 -9.75 -12.32
N GLY A 181 -12.97 -9.16 -11.49
CA GLY A 181 -12.81 -7.79 -11.03
C GLY A 181 -11.54 -7.61 -10.19
N PHE A 182 -11.23 -8.59 -9.33
CA PHE A 182 -9.94 -8.64 -8.63
C PHE A 182 -8.77 -8.70 -9.62
N GLY A 183 -8.79 -9.63 -10.58
CA GLY A 183 -7.70 -9.79 -11.55
C GLY A 183 -7.44 -8.55 -12.40
N LEU A 184 -8.50 -7.93 -12.92
CA LEU A 184 -8.42 -6.72 -13.73
C LEU A 184 -7.85 -5.55 -12.95
N THR A 185 -8.39 -5.28 -11.75
CA THR A 185 -7.90 -4.16 -10.92
C THR A 185 -6.49 -4.40 -10.40
N PHE A 186 -6.12 -5.64 -10.10
CA PHE A 186 -4.75 -6.02 -9.76
C PHE A 186 -3.79 -5.73 -10.91
N PHE A 187 -4.14 -6.12 -12.14
CA PHE A 187 -3.33 -5.83 -13.31
C PHE A 187 -3.14 -4.33 -13.53
N LEU A 188 -4.24 -3.55 -13.52
CA LEU A 188 -4.17 -2.12 -13.78
C LEU A 188 -3.36 -1.36 -12.73
N THR A 189 -3.57 -1.67 -11.45
CA THR A 189 -2.96 -0.92 -10.34
C THR A 189 -1.63 -1.52 -9.87
N ARG A 190 -1.62 -2.79 -9.47
CA ARG A 190 -0.42 -3.45 -8.91
C ARG A 190 0.59 -3.92 -9.95
N ILE A 191 0.21 -4.02 -11.23
CA ILE A 191 1.15 -4.34 -12.31
C ILE A 191 1.51 -3.10 -13.12
N LEU A 192 0.58 -2.50 -13.85
CA LEU A 192 0.90 -1.41 -14.77
C LEU A 192 1.29 -0.11 -14.04
N TRP A 193 0.41 0.39 -13.17
CA TRP A 193 0.68 1.62 -12.42
C TRP A 193 1.93 1.49 -11.54
N HIS A 194 2.05 0.38 -10.82
CA HIS A 194 3.24 0.07 -10.02
C HIS A 194 4.52 0.07 -10.86
N PHE A 195 4.51 -0.63 -12.00
CA PHE A 195 5.67 -0.68 -12.91
C PHE A 195 6.10 0.71 -13.35
N PHE A 196 5.16 1.58 -13.74
CA PHE A 196 5.50 2.95 -14.13
C PHE A 196 6.09 3.77 -12.98
N GLY A 197 5.52 3.68 -11.77
CA GLY A 197 6.06 4.34 -10.60
C GLY A 197 7.47 3.86 -10.27
N VAL A 198 7.69 2.55 -10.23
CA VAL A 198 9.00 1.95 -9.91
C VAL A 198 10.04 2.25 -10.99
N TYR A 199 9.66 2.17 -12.27
CA TYR A 199 10.54 2.57 -13.36
C TYR A 199 11.00 4.02 -13.19
N ASN A 200 10.07 4.95 -12.96
CA ASN A 200 10.39 6.37 -12.78
C ASN A 200 11.23 6.64 -11.52
N ALA A 201 11.03 5.87 -10.44
CA ALA A 201 11.88 5.93 -9.25
C ALA A 201 13.31 5.46 -9.54
N CYS A 202 13.47 4.37 -10.29
CA CYS A 202 14.77 3.81 -10.67
C CYS A 202 15.54 4.70 -11.64
N THR A 203 14.84 5.34 -12.59
CA THR A 203 15.42 6.20 -13.63
C THR A 203 15.42 7.68 -13.27
N ALA A 204 15.13 8.04 -12.01
CA ALA A 204 15.19 9.41 -11.56
C ALA A 204 16.61 10.01 -11.76
N PRO A 205 16.74 11.34 -11.87
CA PRO A 205 18.04 12.00 -12.06
C PRO A 205 19.10 11.57 -11.04
N ALA A 206 20.37 11.61 -11.43
CA ALA A 206 21.48 11.32 -10.53
C ALA A 206 21.42 12.23 -9.29
N GLY A 207 21.61 11.64 -8.11
CA GLY A 207 21.50 12.35 -6.83
C GLY A 207 20.07 12.52 -6.28
N HIS A 208 19.02 12.21 -7.05
CA HIS A 208 17.65 12.33 -6.57
C HIS A 208 17.37 11.34 -5.42
N PRO A 209 16.78 11.78 -4.29
CA PRO A 209 16.65 10.94 -3.09
C PRO A 209 15.80 9.68 -3.31
N ILE A 210 14.81 9.72 -4.21
CA ILE A 210 13.97 8.55 -4.54
C ILE A 210 14.78 7.31 -4.95
N ARG A 211 15.94 7.48 -5.59
CA ARG A 211 16.75 6.35 -6.05
C ARG A 211 17.19 5.45 -4.89
N LYS A 212 17.38 6.02 -3.69
CA LYS A 212 17.74 5.28 -2.48
C LYS A 212 16.57 4.48 -1.91
N GLU A 213 15.33 4.84 -2.24
CA GLU A 213 14.11 4.19 -1.75
C GLU A 213 13.46 3.28 -2.82
N ALA A 214 13.90 3.37 -4.08
CA ALA A 214 13.36 2.60 -5.21
C ALA A 214 13.42 1.08 -5.00
N TRP A 215 14.35 0.58 -4.18
CA TRP A 215 14.45 -0.85 -3.85
C TRP A 215 13.14 -1.41 -3.27
N PHE A 216 12.40 -0.61 -2.50
CA PHE A 216 11.15 -1.04 -1.88
C PHE A 216 10.07 -1.28 -2.94
N GLY A 217 10.02 -0.40 -3.94
CA GLY A 217 9.18 -0.57 -5.13
C GLY A 217 9.55 -1.83 -5.91
N VAL A 218 10.84 -2.09 -6.15
CA VAL A 218 11.27 -3.30 -6.86
C VAL A 218 10.88 -4.58 -6.12
N VAL A 219 11.08 -4.64 -4.81
CA VAL A 219 10.75 -5.82 -4.00
C VAL A 219 9.23 -6.04 -3.92
N SER A 220 8.45 -4.98 -3.72
CA SER A 220 6.98 -5.08 -3.70
C SER A 220 6.43 -5.46 -5.09
N PHE A 221 7.00 -4.95 -6.17
CA PHE A 221 6.63 -5.35 -7.52
C PHE A 221 6.88 -6.85 -7.79
N ALA A 222 8.02 -7.38 -7.36
CA ALA A 222 8.31 -8.81 -7.49
C ALA A 222 7.25 -9.68 -6.77
N LEU A 223 6.81 -9.24 -5.59
CA LEU A 223 5.73 -9.89 -4.86
C LEU A 223 4.38 -9.80 -5.61
N HIS A 224 4.07 -8.64 -6.20
CA HIS A 224 2.88 -8.46 -7.03
C HIS A 224 2.88 -9.38 -8.26
N LEU A 225 4.02 -9.51 -8.95
CA LEU A 225 4.18 -10.43 -10.07
C LEU A 225 3.95 -11.88 -9.64
N HIS A 226 4.50 -12.30 -8.50
CA HIS A 226 4.29 -13.65 -7.95
C HIS A 226 2.81 -13.93 -7.69
N TRP A 227 2.11 -13.00 -7.02
CA TRP A 227 0.67 -13.16 -6.74
C TRP A 227 -0.18 -13.15 -8.00
N PHE A 228 0.13 -12.27 -8.95
CA PHE A 228 -0.59 -12.21 -10.22
C PHE A 228 -0.37 -13.48 -11.07
N ALA A 229 0.86 -14.02 -11.08
CA ALA A 229 1.15 -15.30 -11.72
C ALA A 229 0.35 -16.46 -11.11
N LYS A 230 0.14 -16.48 -9.78
CA LYS A 230 -0.76 -17.45 -9.14
C LYS A 230 -2.21 -17.29 -9.61
N TRP A 231 -2.68 -16.04 -9.74
CA TRP A 231 -4.03 -15.76 -10.25
C TRP A 231 -4.19 -16.22 -11.70
N ILE A 232 -3.26 -15.89 -12.60
CA ILE A 232 -3.27 -16.33 -14.01
C ILE A 232 -3.32 -17.85 -14.10
N ARG A 233 -2.45 -18.56 -13.36
CA ARG A 233 -2.45 -20.04 -13.37
C ARG A 233 -3.79 -20.62 -12.94
N LYS A 234 -4.41 -20.03 -11.92
CA LYS A 234 -5.67 -20.53 -11.37
C LYS A 234 -6.86 -20.26 -12.30
N TYR A 235 -6.95 -19.06 -12.87
CA TYR A 235 -8.17 -18.57 -13.52
C TYR A 235 -8.10 -18.49 -15.05
N LEU A 236 -6.90 -18.42 -15.64
CA LEU A 236 -6.73 -18.34 -17.11
C LEU A 236 -6.17 -19.62 -17.72
N LEU A 237 -5.19 -20.26 -17.05
CA LEU A 237 -4.52 -21.46 -17.60
C LEU A 237 -5.15 -22.78 -17.15
N GLY A 238 -6.02 -22.75 -16.14
CA GLY A 238 -6.62 -23.95 -15.54
C GLY A 238 -5.61 -24.81 -14.77
N LYS A 239 -6.11 -25.83 -14.05
CA LYS A 239 -5.23 -26.84 -13.44
C LYS A 239 -4.65 -27.71 -14.57
N PRO A 240 -3.35 -28.08 -14.55
CA PRO A 240 -2.87 -29.14 -15.43
C PRO A 240 -3.75 -30.38 -15.19
N LYS A 241 -4.27 -30.97 -16.29
CA LYS A 241 -4.94 -32.26 -16.21
C LYS A 241 -3.94 -33.20 -15.53
N LYS A 242 -4.31 -33.78 -14.39
CA LYS A 242 -3.56 -34.93 -13.88
C LYS A 242 -3.74 -36.01 -14.93
N ASP A 243 -2.64 -36.42 -15.55
CA ASP A 243 -2.63 -37.61 -16.40
C ASP A 243 -3.24 -38.76 -15.58
N GLN A 244 -4.26 -39.41 -16.16
CA GLN A 244 -4.96 -40.56 -15.59
C GLN A 244 -4.06 -41.78 -15.59
#